data_AF-A0A8T3SIG3-F1
#
_entry.id   AF-A0A8T3SIG3-F1
#
_cell.length_a   1.000
_cell.length_b   1.000
_cell.length_c   1.000
_cell.angle_alpha   90.00
_cell.angle_beta   90.00
_cell.angle_gamma   90.00
#
_symmetry.space_group_name_H-M   'P 1'
#
loop_
_entity.id
_entity.type
_entity.pdbx_description
1 polymer ?
#
loop_
_entity_poly.entity_id
_entity_poly.type
_entity_poly.pdbx_seq_one_letter_code
_entity_poly.pdbx_strand_id
1 'polypeptide(L)'
;MAKINPFIKYKAGLNSHYAAGIFTRAFYSLAVASEWNTKKAFDVMVRANHYYWTDKMSFQEGACAVLKAGQDLKYPLSPIRDAFASVGINTDICSLSER
;
A
#
# COMPACT_ATOMS: atom_id res chain seq x y z
N MET A 1 6.91 -15.24 22.36
CA MET A 1 6.89 -14.07 21.46
C MET A 1 7.83 -14.34 20.29
N ALA A 2 7.30 -14.83 19.16
CA ALA A 2 8.10 -15.04 17.95
C ALA A 2 8.26 -13.70 17.23
N LYS A 3 9.49 -13.16 17.21
CA LYS A 3 9.85 -12.01 16.39
C LYS A 3 9.85 -12.46 14.93
N ILE A 4 8.85 -12.03 14.17
CA ILE A 4 8.81 -12.24 12.71
C ILE A 4 9.83 -11.30 12.09
N ASN A 5 10.83 -11.89 11.43
CA ASN A 5 11.92 -11.19 10.77
C ASN A 5 11.41 -10.56 9.45
N PRO A 6 11.52 -9.23 9.22
CA PRO A 6 10.95 -8.56 8.04
C PRO A 6 11.72 -8.77 6.74
N PHE A 7 12.81 -9.54 6.73
CA PHE A 7 13.56 -9.85 5.51
C PHE A 7 12.93 -10.99 4.70
N ILE A 8 11.72 -10.80 4.16
CA ILE A 8 11.30 -11.60 3.00
C ILE A 8 12.06 -11.04 1.80
N LYS A 9 13.24 -11.60 1.54
CA LYS A 9 13.94 -11.43 0.26
C LYS A 9 12.96 -11.78 -0.85
N TYR A 10 12.58 -10.79 -1.65
CA TYR A 10 11.87 -10.98 -2.90
C TYR A 10 12.70 -11.92 -3.79
N LYS A 11 12.36 -13.21 -3.79
CA LYS A 11 12.92 -14.15 -4.76
C LYS A 11 12.12 -13.98 -6.05
N ALA A 12 12.81 -13.66 -7.14
CA ALA A 12 12.24 -13.73 -8.48
C ALA A 12 11.56 -15.10 -8.65
N GLY A 13 10.24 -15.10 -8.90
CA GLY A 13 9.41 -16.31 -8.93
C GLY A 13 8.25 -16.35 -7.92
N LEU A 14 8.01 -15.29 -7.15
CA LEU A 14 6.80 -15.22 -6.30
C LEU A 14 5.53 -15.15 -7.16
N ASN A 15 4.67 -16.15 -7.01
CA ASN A 15 3.41 -16.34 -7.70
C ASN A 15 2.51 -15.08 -7.60
N SER A 16 1.87 -14.69 -8.70
CA SER A 16 0.83 -13.63 -8.76
C SER A 16 -0.25 -13.76 -7.67
N HIS A 17 -0.54 -14.97 -7.18
CA HIS A 17 -1.46 -15.19 -6.06
C HIS A 17 -0.94 -14.66 -4.72
N TYR A 18 0.37 -14.61 -4.50
CA TYR A 18 0.98 -14.02 -3.31
C TYR A 18 0.95 -12.49 -3.37
N ALA A 19 1.09 -11.93 -4.57
CA ALA A 19 0.92 -10.49 -4.87
C ALA A 19 -0.43 -9.97 -4.40
N ALA A 20 -1.50 -10.70 -4.77
CA ALA A 20 -2.86 -10.40 -4.37
C ALA A 20 -3.02 -10.44 -2.84
N GLY A 21 -2.37 -11.40 -2.16
CA GLY A 21 -2.40 -11.51 -0.71
C GLY A 21 -1.83 -10.29 0.03
N ILE A 22 -0.72 -9.71 -0.46
CA ILE A 22 -0.08 -8.53 0.13
C ILE A 22 -1.03 -7.32 0.08
N PHE A 23 -1.55 -6.99 -1.10
CA PHE A 23 -2.42 -5.82 -1.27
C PHE A 23 -3.81 -6.04 -0.66
N THR A 24 -4.31 -7.28 -0.64
CA THR A 24 -5.57 -7.61 0.06
C THR A 24 -5.42 -7.41 1.56
N ARG A 25 -4.29 -7.84 2.15
CA ARG A 25 -4.03 -7.62 3.59
C ARG A 25 -3.85 -6.15 3.91
N ALA A 26 -3.09 -5.40 3.10
CA ALA A 26 -2.93 -3.95 3.29
C ALA A 26 -4.28 -3.23 3.17
N PHE A 27 -5.10 -3.59 2.17
CA PHE A 27 -6.45 -3.05 2.00
C PHE A 27 -7.34 -3.32 3.22
N TYR A 28 -7.37 -4.56 3.72
CA TYR A 28 -8.12 -4.92 4.92
C TYR A 28 -7.67 -4.09 6.12
N SER A 29 -6.34 -4.03 6.37
CA SER A 29 -5.75 -3.25 7.46
C SER A 29 -6.13 -1.77 7.37
N LEU A 30 -6.16 -1.18 6.18
CA LEU A 30 -6.57 0.20 5.96
C LEU A 30 -8.08 0.38 6.19
N ALA A 31 -8.91 -0.55 5.70
CA ALA A 31 -10.36 -0.46 5.81
C ALA A 31 -10.89 -0.55 7.25
N VAL A 32 -10.14 -1.19 8.15
CA VAL A 32 -10.47 -1.32 9.58
C VAL A 32 -9.70 -0.35 10.49
N ALA A 33 -8.88 0.53 9.92
CA ALA A 33 -8.14 1.52 10.70
C ALA A 33 -9.11 2.55 11.33
N SER A 34 -8.69 3.15 12.44
CA SER A 34 -9.48 4.18 13.12
C SER A 34 -9.81 5.33 12.15
N GLU A 35 -11.06 5.79 12.13
CA GLU A 35 -11.58 6.82 11.22
C GLU A 35 -11.55 6.46 9.72
N TRP A 36 -11.22 5.20 9.38
CA TRP A 36 -11.31 4.64 8.03
C TRP A 36 -12.50 3.69 7.89
N ASN A 37 -12.85 3.43 6.63
CA ASN A 37 -13.85 2.44 6.25
C ASN A 37 -13.49 1.86 4.87
N THR A 38 -14.22 0.83 4.45
CA THR A 38 -14.01 0.17 3.16
C THR A 38 -14.09 1.14 1.99
N LYS A 39 -14.97 2.14 2.04
CA LYS A 39 -15.11 3.13 0.98
C LYS A 39 -13.82 3.97 0.84
N LYS A 40 -13.33 4.57 1.93
CA LYS A 40 -12.10 5.39 1.93
C LYS A 40 -10.89 4.56 1.48
N ALA A 41 -10.77 3.32 1.96
CA ALA A 41 -9.71 2.40 1.55
C ALA A 41 -9.78 2.08 0.05
N PHE A 42 -10.98 1.93 -0.50
CA PHE A 42 -11.15 1.66 -1.93
C PHE A 42 -10.92 2.91 -2.79
N ASP A 43 -11.31 4.10 -2.31
CA ASP A 43 -11.10 5.37 -3.00
C ASP A 43 -9.61 5.58 -3.34
N VAL A 44 -8.69 5.34 -2.39
CA VAL A 44 -7.25 5.47 -2.63
C VAL A 44 -6.70 4.42 -3.59
N MET A 45 -7.22 3.18 -3.56
CA MET A 45 -6.82 2.12 -4.48
C MET A 45 -7.28 2.40 -5.90
N VAL A 46 -8.52 2.85 -6.09
CA VAL A 46 -9.07 3.22 -7.39
C VAL A 46 -8.34 4.44 -7.97
N ARG A 47 -8.09 5.46 -7.14
CA ARG A 47 -7.33 6.64 -7.54
C ARG A 47 -5.91 6.26 -7.96
N ALA A 48 -5.25 5.35 -7.23
CA ALA A 48 -3.95 4.83 -7.63
C ALA A 48 -4.00 4.07 -8.96
N ASN A 49 -4.99 3.18 -9.14
CA ASN A 49 -5.17 2.43 -10.37
C ASN A 49 -5.40 3.34 -11.58
N HIS A 50 -6.22 4.37 -11.44
CA HIS A 50 -6.58 5.23 -12.56
C HIS A 50 -5.47 6.21 -12.98
N TYR A 51 -4.64 6.67 -12.04
CA TYR A 51 -3.68 7.76 -12.30
C TYR A 51 -2.20 7.39 -12.15
N TYR A 52 -1.87 6.32 -11.43
CA TYR A 52 -0.50 6.05 -10.99
C TYR A 52 0.02 4.66 -11.32
N TRP A 53 -0.82 3.63 -11.26
CA TRP A 53 -0.39 2.26 -11.59
C TRP A 53 -0.18 2.09 -13.10
N THR A 54 0.83 1.31 -13.45
CA THR A 54 1.16 0.91 -14.82
C THR A 54 1.16 -0.62 -14.91
N ASP A 55 1.25 -1.15 -16.14
CA ASP A 55 1.31 -2.59 -16.40
C ASP A 55 2.58 -3.25 -15.81
N LYS A 56 3.64 -2.47 -15.62
CA LYS A 56 4.93 -2.90 -15.07
C LYS A 56 5.30 -2.04 -13.87
N MET A 57 4.81 -2.44 -12.70
CA MET A 57 5.08 -1.76 -11.44
C MET A 57 5.41 -2.78 -10.35
N SER A 58 6.40 -2.47 -9.52
CA SER A 58 6.72 -3.24 -8.31
C SER A 58 5.74 -2.94 -7.18
N PHE A 59 5.67 -3.82 -6.17
CA PHE A 59 4.83 -3.55 -4.98
C PHE A 59 5.21 -2.26 -4.26
N GLN A 60 6.50 -1.93 -4.24
CA GLN A 60 7.01 -0.73 -3.60
C GLN A 60 6.47 0.52 -4.30
N GLU A 61 6.56 0.56 -5.63
CA GLU A 61 6.02 1.65 -6.45
C GLU A 61 4.49 1.72 -6.34
N GLY A 62 3.82 0.56 -6.31
CA GLY A 62 2.37 0.46 -6.13
C GLY A 62 1.89 1.04 -4.80
N ALA A 63 2.63 0.78 -3.70
CA ALA A 63 2.34 1.36 -2.40
C ALA A 63 2.58 2.88 -2.37
N CYS A 64 3.67 3.36 -2.99
CA CYS A 64 3.92 4.80 -3.14
C CYS A 64 2.81 5.49 -3.93
N ALA A 65 2.28 4.85 -4.97
CA ALA A 65 1.15 5.34 -5.75
C ALA A 65 -0.14 5.48 -4.92
N VAL A 66 -0.42 4.52 -4.03
CA VAL A 66 -1.56 4.61 -3.09
C VAL A 66 -1.36 5.73 -2.08
N LEU A 67 -0.13 5.94 -1.60
CA LEU A 67 0.20 7.05 -0.71
C LEU A 67 -0.03 8.40 -1.40
N LYS A 68 0.38 8.54 -2.66
CA LYS A 68 0.15 9.74 -3.48
C LYS A 68 -1.34 9.95 -3.77
N ALA A 69 -2.09 8.88 -4.02
CA ALA A 69 -3.55 8.94 -4.15
C ALA A 69 -4.23 9.42 -2.87
N GLY A 70 -3.77 8.97 -1.70
CA GLY A 70 -4.21 9.50 -0.41
C GLY A 70 -3.96 10.99 -0.26
N GLN A 71 -2.80 11.47 -0.72
CA GLN A 71 -2.45 12.89 -0.70
C GLN A 71 -3.39 13.71 -1.59
N ASP A 72 -3.64 13.27 -2.82
CA ASP A 72 -4.56 13.93 -3.75
C ASP A 72 -5.99 14.03 -3.19
N LEU A 73 -6.44 12.98 -2.50
CA LEU A 73 -7.76 12.92 -1.87
C LEU A 73 -7.82 13.66 -0.53
N LYS A 74 -6.70 14.24 -0.07
CA LYS A 74 -6.55 14.92 1.23
C LYS A 74 -6.90 14.01 2.41
N TYR A 75 -6.61 12.72 2.29
CA TYR A 75 -6.78 11.75 3.36
C TYR A 75 -5.53 11.69 4.26
N PRO A 76 -5.68 11.32 5.54
CA PRO A 76 -4.53 11.15 6.43
C PRO A 76 -3.63 10.03 5.88
N LEU A 77 -2.34 10.34 5.71
CA LEU A 77 -1.40 9.40 5.12
C LEU A 77 -0.90 8.33 6.10
N SER A 78 -0.91 8.63 7.39
CA SER A 78 -0.40 7.73 8.44
C SER A 78 -1.07 6.34 8.39
N PRO A 79 -2.41 6.21 8.32
CA PRO A 79 -3.05 4.90 8.19
C PRO A 79 -2.67 4.13 6.92
N ILE A 80 -2.37 4.83 5.82
CA ILE A 80 -1.90 4.21 4.58
C ILE A 80 -0.48 3.66 4.77
N ARG A 81 0.41 4.43 5.41
CA ARG A 81 1.77 3.99 5.75
C ARG A 81 1.74 2.76 6.65
N ASP A 82 0.93 2.79 7.72
CA ASP A 82 0.80 1.69 8.68
C ASP A 82 0.26 0.41 8.01
N ALA A 83 -0.73 0.55 7.12
CA ALA A 83 -1.28 -0.58 6.38
C ALA A 83 -0.22 -1.27 5.51
N PHE A 84 0.61 -0.52 4.79
CA PHE A 84 1.68 -1.09 3.96
C PHE A 84 2.87 -1.60 4.78
N ALA A 85 3.21 -0.93 5.90
CA ALA A 85 4.21 -1.41 6.83
C ALA A 85 3.82 -2.78 7.43
N SER A 86 2.52 -3.01 7.69
CA SER A 86 2.01 -4.29 8.21
C SER A 86 2.24 -5.50 7.29
N VAL A 87 2.47 -5.23 6.00
CA VAL A 87 2.79 -6.25 4.98
C VAL A 87 4.25 -6.18 4.51
N GLY A 88 5.10 -5.41 5.21
CA GLY A 88 6.54 -5.34 4.97
C GLY A 88 6.96 -4.38 3.86
N ILE A 89 6.08 -3.47 3.42
CA ILE A 89 6.42 -2.44 2.42
C ILE A 89 6.67 -1.11 3.15
N ASN A 90 7.88 -0.57 3.00
CA ASN A 90 8.25 0.69 3.62
C ASN A 90 7.86 1.86 2.70
N THR A 91 6.85 2.64 3.07
CA THR A 91 6.38 3.80 2.29
C THR A 91 7.08 5.12 2.63
N ASP A 92 8.03 5.13 3.57
CA ASP A 92 8.75 6.35 3.96
C ASP A 92 9.82 6.75 2.95
N ILE A 93 10.25 5.79 2.13
CA ILE A 93 11.14 6.05 0.99
C ILE A 93 10.41 6.65 -0.21
N CYS A 94 9.08 6.76 -0.15
CA CYS A 94 8.29 7.35 -1.23
C CYS A 94 8.43 8.87 -1.21
N SER A 95 8.95 9.45 -2.29
CA SER A 95 8.96 10.90 -2.49
C SER A 95 7.55 11.39 -2.81
N LEU A 96 6.91 12.05 -1.84
CA LEU A 96 5.68 12.80 -2.07
C LEU A 96 6.07 14.19 -2.58
N SER A 97 5.82 14.47 -3.86
CA SER A 97 6.00 15.84 -4.38
C SER A 97 4.83 16.70 -3.89
N GLU A 98 5.10 17.73 -3.10
CA GLU A 98 4.14 18.80 -2.83
C GLU A 98 3.83 19.50 -4.17
N ARG A 99 2.55 19.50 -4.57
CA ARG A 99 2.06 20.34 -5.66
C ARG A 99 1.07 21.33 -5.10
#